data_AF-A0A089NQA9-F1
#
_entry.id   AF-A0A089NQA9-F1
#
_cell.length_a   1.000
_cell.length_b   1.000
_cell.length_c   1.000
_cell.angle_alpha   90.00
_cell.angle_beta   90.00
_cell.angle_gamma   90.00
#
_symmetry.space_group_name_H-M   'P 1'
#
loop_
_entity.id
_entity.type
_entity.pdbx_description
1 polymer ?
#
loop_
_entity_poly.entity_id
_entity_poly.type
_entity_poly.pdbx_seq_one_letter_code
_entity_poly.pdbx_strand_id
1 'polypeptide(L)'
;MVVIAPILTALAASIAAGPTGDPSFICTERGEPSTKESFGTWVGKVYREAQCPGPAHGLRKAGARRAAENGATEAQLDALFGWADGSWESATYTWTTNRARMAREARRTLAPWAQEFRTSETTKPANALAGCCQAFGAQERTRPPAC
;
A
#
# COMPACT_ATOMS: atom_id res chain seq x y z
N MET A 1 15.49 10.06 -19.67
CA MET A 1 14.48 9.25 -18.96
C MET A 1 13.20 9.32 -19.76
N VAL A 2 12.72 8.17 -20.26
CA VAL A 2 11.47 8.09 -21.02
C VAL A 2 10.36 7.69 -20.05
N VAL A 3 9.28 8.47 -19.99
CA VAL A 3 8.11 8.16 -19.16
C VAL A 3 7.00 7.69 -20.09
N ILE A 4 6.52 6.47 -19.88
CA ILE A 4 5.43 5.89 -20.65
C ILE A 4 4.20 5.85 -19.74
N ALA A 5 3.20 6.70 -20.03
CA ALA A 5 1.95 6.74 -19.30
C ALA A 5 0.84 6.07 -20.13
N PRO A 6 0.43 4.83 -19.81
CA PRO A 6 -0.67 4.17 -20.52
C PRO A 6 -1.99 4.90 -20.26
N ILE A 7 -2.79 5.07 -21.31
CA ILE A 7 -4.12 5.69 -21.20
C ILE A 7 -5.07 4.65 -20.58
N LEU A 8 -5.50 4.90 -19.35
CA LEU A 8 -6.52 4.09 -18.68
C LEU A 8 -7.88 4.27 -19.36
N THR A 9 -8.74 3.26 -19.31
CA THR A 9 -10.09 3.32 -19.91
C THR A 9 -10.92 4.49 -19.38
N ALA A 10 -10.86 4.73 -18.07
CA ALA A 10 -11.52 5.89 -17.44
C ALA A 10 -10.95 7.23 -17.93
N LEU A 11 -9.63 7.30 -18.18
CA LEU A 11 -9.00 8.50 -18.74
C LEU A 11 -9.42 8.72 -20.19
N ALA A 12 -9.44 7.67 -21.01
CA ALA A 12 -9.91 7.74 -22.39
C ALA A 12 -11.36 8.24 -22.48
N ALA A 13 -12.25 7.71 -21.63
CA ALA A 13 -13.64 8.14 -21.56
C ALA A 13 -13.76 9.62 -21.16
N SER A 14 -12.98 10.08 -20.17
CA SER A 14 -12.96 11.49 -19.77
C SER A 14 -12.42 12.41 -20.85
N ILE A 15 -11.40 11.99 -21.60
CA ILE A 15 -10.86 12.75 -22.74
C ILE A 15 -11.92 12.86 -23.84
N ALA A 16 -12.63 11.77 -24.15
CA ALA A 16 -13.68 11.77 -25.17
C ALA A 16 -14.90 12.63 -24.79
N ALA A 17 -15.19 12.77 -23.50
CA ALA A 17 -16.30 13.59 -22.99
C ALA A 17 -15.92 15.07 -22.80
N GLY A 18 -14.63 15.38 -22.66
CA GLY A 18 -14.14 16.72 -22.36
C GLY A 18 -13.93 17.59 -23.61
N PRO A 19 -13.83 18.92 -23.44
CA PRO A 19 -13.41 19.80 -24.52
C PRO A 19 -11.93 19.53 -24.86
N THR A 20 -11.68 18.91 -26.02
CA THR A 20 -10.34 18.73 -26.59
C THR A 20 -10.07 19.82 -27.62
N GLY A 21 -8.91 20.47 -27.53
CA GLY A 21 -8.44 21.47 -28.49
C GLY A 21 -7.40 20.86 -29.43
N ASP A 22 -7.19 21.52 -30.57
CA ASP A 22 -6.36 20.99 -31.67
C ASP A 22 -4.85 20.81 -31.36
N PRO A 23 -4.33 21.26 -30.19
CA PRO A 23 -3.04 20.75 -29.71
C PRO A 23 -3.04 20.20 -28.26
N SER A 24 -4.16 20.23 -27.53
CA SER A 24 -4.16 19.91 -26.09
C SER A 24 -5.39 19.16 -25.60
N PHE A 25 -5.17 18.13 -24.77
CA PHE A 25 -6.25 17.38 -24.10
C PHE A 25 -6.90 18.15 -22.96
N ILE A 26 -6.20 19.13 -22.38
CA ILE A 26 -6.71 19.96 -21.27
C ILE A 26 -6.92 21.37 -21.79
N CYS A 27 -8.18 21.71 -22.07
CA CYS A 27 -8.55 23.02 -22.59
C CYS A 27 -9.42 23.80 -21.62
N THR A 28 -9.45 25.11 -21.82
CA THR A 28 -10.46 25.98 -21.22
C THR A 28 -11.80 25.79 -21.95
N GLU A 29 -12.89 26.37 -21.42
CA GLU A 29 -14.21 26.37 -22.08
C GLU A 29 -14.20 26.94 -23.50
N ARG A 30 -13.17 27.73 -23.83
CA ARG A 30 -12.96 28.34 -25.16
C ARG A 30 -12.16 27.48 -26.13
N GLY A 31 -11.73 26.28 -25.73
CA GLY A 31 -10.91 25.38 -26.55
C GLY A 31 -9.42 25.76 -26.61
N GLU A 32 -8.99 26.76 -25.82
CA GLU A 32 -7.59 27.18 -25.74
C GLU A 32 -6.83 26.33 -24.70
N PRO A 33 -5.51 26.09 -24.89
CA PRO A 33 -4.69 25.38 -23.93
C PRO A 33 -4.72 26.03 -22.53
N SER A 34 -5.00 25.23 -21.51
CA SER A 34 -5.01 25.74 -20.12
C SER A 34 -3.59 26.00 -19.61
N THR A 35 -3.37 27.17 -18.99
CA THR A 35 -2.14 27.43 -18.24
C THR A 35 -2.13 26.68 -16.91
N LYS A 36 -0.94 26.54 -16.31
CA LYS A 36 -0.78 25.87 -15.00
C LYS A 36 -1.63 26.53 -13.91
N GLU A 37 -1.64 27.85 -13.89
CA GLU A 37 -2.36 28.67 -12.90
C GLU A 37 -3.87 28.57 -13.08
N SER A 38 -4.34 28.61 -14.33
CA SER A 38 -5.77 28.48 -14.67
C SER A 38 -6.29 27.08 -14.33
N PHE A 39 -5.54 26.05 -14.69
CA PHE A 39 -5.89 24.66 -14.35
C PHE A 39 -5.95 24.44 -12.84
N GLY A 40 -4.94 24.90 -12.09
CA GLY A 40 -4.93 24.77 -10.63
C GLY A 40 -6.12 25.46 -9.95
N THR A 41 -6.47 26.65 -10.42
CA THR A 41 -7.64 27.41 -9.93
C THR A 41 -8.95 26.69 -10.24
N TRP A 42 -9.09 26.18 -11.47
CA TRP A 42 -10.26 25.41 -11.89
C TRP A 42 -10.41 24.12 -11.08
N VAL A 43 -9.34 23.33 -10.91
CA VAL A 43 -9.39 22.11 -10.08
C VAL A 43 -9.79 22.46 -8.64
N GLY A 44 -9.24 23.54 -8.07
CA GLY A 44 -9.61 23.99 -6.73
C GLY A 44 -11.09 24.36 -6.60
N LYS A 45 -11.71 24.91 -7.66
CA LYS A 45 -13.16 25.18 -7.70
C LYS A 45 -13.97 23.88 -7.74
N VAL A 46 -13.63 22.96 -8.64
CA VAL A 46 -14.29 21.65 -8.76
C VAL A 46 -14.21 20.86 -7.45
N TYR A 47 -13.08 20.90 -6.76
CA TYR A 47 -12.90 20.24 -5.46
C TYR A 47 -13.82 20.80 -4.38
N ARG A 48 -13.95 22.12 -4.31
CA ARG A 48 -14.86 22.78 -3.37
C ARG A 48 -16.32 22.42 -3.65
N GLU A 49 -16.71 22.39 -4.92
CA GLU A 49 -18.05 22.00 -5.35
C GLU A 49 -18.34 20.52 -5.04
N ALA A 50 -17.37 19.64 -5.28
CA ALA A 50 -17.47 18.21 -4.98
C ALA A 50 -17.25 17.88 -3.49
N GLN A 51 -17.07 18.89 -2.62
CA GLN A 51 -16.75 18.73 -1.20
C GLN A 51 -15.56 17.79 -0.94
N CYS A 52 -14.61 17.75 -1.88
CA CYS A 52 -13.45 16.87 -1.84
C CYS A 52 -12.26 17.60 -1.19
N PRO A 53 -11.54 16.96 -0.26
CA PRO A 53 -10.36 17.57 0.35
C PRO A 53 -9.14 17.54 -0.58
N GLY A 54 -8.45 18.67 -0.69
CA GLY A 54 -7.08 18.77 -1.20
C GLY A 54 -6.91 19.42 -2.58
N PRO A 55 -5.66 19.60 -3.03
CA PRO A 55 -5.34 20.16 -4.35
C PRO A 55 -5.20 19.07 -5.42
N ALA A 56 -5.04 19.47 -6.69
CA ALA A 56 -4.78 18.58 -7.83
C ALA A 56 -3.64 17.57 -7.57
N HIS A 57 -2.58 18.01 -6.88
CA HIS A 57 -1.46 17.14 -6.51
C HIS A 57 -1.89 15.94 -5.64
N GLY A 58 -2.96 16.09 -4.87
CA GLY A 58 -3.58 15.00 -4.10
C GLY A 58 -4.09 13.85 -4.96
N LEU A 59 -4.53 14.10 -6.20
CA LEU A 59 -4.93 13.02 -7.14
C LEU A 59 -3.77 12.10 -7.46
N ARG A 60 -2.58 12.67 -7.69
CA ARG A 60 -1.39 11.89 -7.98
C ARG A 60 -1.03 11.01 -6.79
N LYS A 61 -1.08 11.54 -5.57
CA LYS A 61 -0.85 10.76 -4.33
C LYS A 61 -1.89 9.66 -4.15
N ALA A 62 -3.17 9.97 -4.37
CA ALA A 62 -4.26 9.01 -4.27
C ALA A 62 -4.13 7.89 -5.32
N GLY A 63 -3.74 8.23 -6.54
CA GLY A 63 -3.46 7.26 -7.60
C GLY A 63 -2.32 6.30 -7.22
N ALA A 64 -1.20 6.84 -6.72
CA ALA A 64 -0.07 6.04 -6.26
C ALA A 64 -0.45 5.13 -5.09
N ARG A 65 -1.22 5.64 -4.13
CA ARG A 65 -1.73 4.85 -3.01
C ARG A 65 -2.64 3.71 -3.47
N ARG A 66 -3.60 3.98 -4.36
CA ARG A 66 -4.52 2.95 -4.91
C ARG A 66 -3.75 1.88 -5.69
N ALA A 67 -2.76 2.28 -6.49
CA ALA A 67 -1.91 1.34 -7.20
C ALA A 67 -1.11 0.45 -6.23
N ALA A 68 -0.53 1.02 -5.18
CA ALA A 68 0.17 0.26 -4.14
C ALA A 68 -0.77 -0.69 -3.37
N GLU A 69 -2.00 -0.26 -3.06
CA GLU A 69 -3.03 -1.09 -2.40
C GLU A 69 -3.48 -2.26 -3.29
N ASN A 70 -3.50 -2.07 -4.60
CA ASN A 70 -3.74 -3.12 -5.59
C ASN A 70 -2.52 -4.03 -5.83
N GLY A 71 -1.42 -3.83 -5.10
CA GLY A 71 -0.24 -4.69 -5.13
C GLY A 71 0.84 -4.28 -6.14
N ALA A 72 0.81 -3.05 -6.66
CA ALA A 72 1.91 -2.55 -7.48
C ALA A 72 3.23 -2.50 -6.70
N THR A 73 4.33 -2.88 -7.35
CA THR A 73 5.68 -2.79 -6.78
C THR A 73 6.22 -1.37 -6.88
N GLU A 74 7.30 -1.07 -6.13
CA GLU A 74 7.97 0.24 -6.19
C GLU A 74 8.41 0.58 -7.61
N ALA A 75 9.08 -0.35 -8.29
CA ALA A 75 9.51 -0.17 -9.68
C ALA A 75 8.33 0.07 -10.66
N GLN A 76 7.17 -0.55 -10.42
CA GLN A 76 5.98 -0.30 -11.24
C GLN A 76 5.40 1.11 -10.99
N LEU A 77 5.44 1.59 -9.75
CA LEU A 77 5.03 2.96 -9.43
C LEU A 77 6.01 3.97 -10.00
N ASP A 78 7.31 3.71 -9.93
CA ASP A 78 8.35 4.57 -10.52
C ASP A 78 8.13 4.74 -12.01
N ALA A 79 7.92 3.64 -12.74
CA ALA A 79 7.61 3.66 -14.16
C ALA A 79 6.30 4.41 -14.48
N LEU A 80 5.23 4.17 -13.71
CA LEU A 80 3.91 4.74 -13.96
C LEU A 80 3.85 6.24 -13.66
N PHE A 81 4.54 6.70 -12.61
CA PHE A 81 4.52 8.09 -12.18
C PHE A 81 5.75 8.88 -12.64
N GLY A 82 6.69 8.25 -13.34
CA GLY A 82 7.91 8.89 -13.83
C GLY A 82 8.84 9.34 -12.70
N TRP A 83 8.91 8.56 -11.61
CA TRP A 83 9.91 8.76 -10.57
C TRP A 83 11.22 8.05 -10.95
N ALA A 84 12.32 8.44 -10.29
CA ALA A 84 13.58 7.73 -10.44
C ALA A 84 13.46 6.32 -9.85
N ASP A 85 14.20 5.36 -10.40
CA ASP A 85 14.19 4.00 -9.86
C ASP A 85 14.63 4.00 -8.39
N GLY A 86 13.80 3.43 -7.51
CA GLY A 86 14.07 3.36 -6.08
C GLY A 86 13.88 4.69 -5.35
N SER A 87 13.01 5.57 -5.87
CA SER A 87 12.72 6.85 -5.22
C SER A 87 12.00 6.67 -3.89
N TRP A 88 12.19 7.64 -3.00
CA TRP A 88 11.48 7.65 -1.72
C TRP A 88 9.96 7.80 -1.87
N GLU A 89 9.53 8.47 -2.95
CA GLU A 89 8.13 8.70 -3.26
C GLU A 89 7.35 7.40 -3.50
N SER A 90 7.90 6.43 -4.25
CA SER A 90 7.26 5.13 -4.44
C SER A 90 7.29 4.29 -3.17
N ALA A 91 8.43 4.24 -2.50
CA ALA A 91 8.63 3.54 -1.22
C ALA A 91 7.59 3.96 -0.16
N THR A 92 7.28 5.26 -0.08
CA THR A 92 6.30 5.79 0.87
C THR A 92 4.92 5.14 0.74
N TYR A 93 4.47 4.82 -0.49
CA TYR A 93 3.15 4.25 -0.72
C TYR A 93 3.13 2.72 -0.57
N THR A 94 4.25 2.05 -0.80
CA THR A 94 4.39 0.59 -0.81
C THR A 94 4.75 0.00 0.55
N TRP A 95 5.49 0.70 1.39
CA TRP A 95 6.01 0.15 2.65
C TRP A 95 4.94 -0.43 3.58
N THR A 96 3.86 0.32 3.80
CA THR A 96 2.79 -0.10 4.73
C THR A 96 1.89 -1.18 4.12
N THR A 97 1.51 -1.02 2.86
CA THR A 97 0.62 -1.91 2.11
C THR A 97 1.28 -3.27 1.85
N ASN A 98 2.52 -3.27 1.38
CA ASN A 98 3.26 -4.49 1.12
C ASN A 98 3.61 -5.25 2.40
N ARG A 99 3.97 -4.57 3.50
CA ARG A 99 4.26 -5.26 4.78
C ARG A 99 3.06 -6.05 5.29
N ALA A 100 1.87 -5.46 5.26
CA ALA A 100 0.64 -6.14 5.68
C ALA A 100 0.25 -7.29 4.75
N ARG A 101 0.41 -7.11 3.43
CA ARG A 101 0.17 -8.16 2.42
C ARG A 101 1.14 -9.33 2.58
N MET A 102 2.44 -9.04 2.63
CA MET A 102 3.50 -10.04 2.78
C MET A 102 3.34 -10.84 4.08
N ALA A 103 2.98 -10.20 5.20
CA ALA A 103 2.71 -10.91 6.45
C ALA A 103 1.53 -11.90 6.33
N ARG A 104 0.44 -11.50 5.64
CA ARG A 104 -0.71 -12.39 5.38
C ARG A 104 -0.35 -13.56 4.47
N GLU A 105 0.48 -13.33 3.46
CA GLU A 105 0.96 -14.38 2.55
C GLU A 105 1.92 -15.34 3.27
N ALA A 106 2.90 -14.82 4.01
CA ALA A 106 3.90 -15.59 4.75
C ALA A 106 3.31 -16.51 5.83
N ARG A 107 2.11 -16.19 6.35
CA ARG A 107 1.37 -17.08 7.26
C ARG A 107 1.18 -18.48 6.66
N ARG A 108 1.04 -18.61 5.34
CA ARG A 108 0.87 -19.91 4.66
C ARG A 108 2.17 -20.71 4.63
N THR A 109 3.31 -20.03 4.62
CA THR A 109 4.65 -20.64 4.62
C THR A 109 5.02 -21.25 5.97
N LEU A 110 4.45 -20.77 7.08
CA LEU A 110 4.68 -21.33 8.42
C LEU A 110 3.95 -22.67 8.66
N ALA A 111 3.02 -23.07 7.78
CA ALA A 111 2.21 -24.27 7.94
C ALA A 111 2.97 -25.62 7.94
N PRO A 112 4.07 -25.84 7.19
CA PRO A 112 4.70 -27.16 7.13
C PRO A 112 5.39 -27.59 8.43
N TRP A 113 5.80 -26.66 9.30
CA TRP A 113 6.49 -27.01 10.55
C TRP A 113 5.56 -27.49 11.68
N ALA A 114 4.25 -27.23 11.59
CA ALA A 114 3.30 -27.58 12.66
C ALA A 114 2.72 -29.01 12.56
N GLN A 115 2.92 -29.70 11.44
CA GLN A 115 2.36 -31.05 11.22
C GLN A 115 3.29 -32.18 11.68
N GLU A 116 4.60 -31.94 11.76
CA GLU A 116 5.60 -32.96 12.09
C GLU A 116 5.62 -33.34 13.58
N PHE A 117 5.13 -32.46 14.47
CA PHE A 117 5.09 -32.70 15.92
C PHE A 117 3.90 -33.56 16.39
N ARG A 118 2.98 -33.98 15.51
CA ARG A 118 1.76 -34.71 15.92
C ARG A 118 1.92 -36.24 15.89
N THR A 119 2.97 -36.78 15.28
CA THR A 119 3.07 -38.24 15.04
C THR A 119 3.97 -39.01 16.01
N SER A 120 4.56 -38.37 17.02
CA SER A 120 5.46 -39.05 17.97
C SER A 120 4.87 -39.42 19.34
N GLU A 121 3.58 -39.18 19.62
CA GLU A 121 2.99 -39.37 20.96
C GLU A 121 1.73 -40.27 21.01
N THR A 122 1.75 -41.43 20.34
CA THR A 122 0.79 -42.51 20.65
C THR A 122 1.48 -43.84 20.92
N THR A 123 2.16 -43.94 22.06
CA THR A 123 2.12 -45.15 22.88
C THR A 123 2.24 -44.73 24.34
N LYS A 124 1.10 -44.56 25.00
CA LYS A 124 1.01 -44.39 26.45
C LYS A 124 1.16 -45.77 27.08
N PRO A 125 2.27 -46.14 27.76
CA PRO A 125 2.20 -47.26 28.67
C PRO A 125 1.28 -46.86 29.83
N ALA A 126 0.33 -47.72 30.14
CA ALA A 126 -0.47 -47.59 31.34
C ALA A 126 0.47 -47.61 32.55
N ASN A 127 0.28 -46.63 33.44
CA ASN A 127 0.84 -46.52 34.79
C ASN A 127 2.12 -45.66 34.94
N ALA A 128 1.92 -44.35 35.14
CA ALA A 128 2.80 -43.47 35.89
C ALA A 128 1.99 -42.25 36.37
N LEU A 129 1.21 -42.43 37.42
CA LEU A 129 0.63 -41.34 38.21
C LEU A 129 1.67 -40.90 39.24
N ALA A 130 2.25 -39.71 39.07
CA ALA A 130 2.50 -38.72 40.13
C ALA A 130 3.48 -37.64 39.66
N GLY A 131 3.04 -36.38 39.70
CA GLY A 131 3.93 -35.24 39.92
C GLY A 131 4.52 -34.54 38.70
N CYS A 132 3.70 -33.82 37.91
CA CYS A 132 4.25 -32.73 37.09
C CYS A 132 3.19 -31.70 36.67
N CYS A 133 2.45 -31.12 37.62
CA CYS A 133 1.45 -30.07 37.31
C CYS A 133 1.72 -28.71 37.98
N GLN A 134 2.91 -28.46 38.54
CA GLN A 134 3.20 -27.21 39.28
C GLN A 134 4.55 -26.58 38.92
N ALA A 135 4.79 -26.26 37.65
CA ALA A 135 6.02 -25.57 37.28
C ALA A 135 5.86 -24.51 36.17
N PHE A 136 4.74 -23.80 36.13
CA PHE A 136 4.64 -22.58 35.33
C PHE A 136 3.84 -21.50 36.08
N GLY A 137 4.50 -20.87 37.06
CA GLY A 137 3.94 -19.72 37.75
C GLY A 137 4.66 -19.38 39.04
N ALA A 138 5.85 -18.78 38.95
CA ALA A 138 6.44 -17.82 39.90
C ALA A 138 7.98 -17.85 39.85
N GLN A 139 8.59 -16.88 39.17
CA GLN A 139 9.92 -16.34 39.52
C GLN A 139 9.88 -14.84 39.12
N GLU A 140 9.32 -13.98 39.97
CA GLU A 140 9.94 -13.32 41.13
C GLU A 140 10.95 -12.22 40.78
N ARG A 141 10.49 -10.99 41.03
CA ARG A 141 11.30 -9.80 41.31
C ARG A 141 12.06 -10.01 42.62
N THR A 142 13.38 -9.90 42.61
CA THR A 142 14.15 -9.26 43.70
C THR A 142 15.50 -8.76 43.17
N ARG A 143 15.78 -7.47 43.40
CA ARG A 143 17.10 -6.84 43.21
C ARG A 143 18.00 -7.19 44.40
N PRO A 144 19.31 -7.41 44.23
CA PRO A 144 20.23 -7.46 45.37
C PRO A 144 20.59 -6.04 45.86
N PRO A 145 20.90 -5.87 47.16
CA PRO A 145 21.29 -4.59 47.75
C PRO A 145 22.74 -4.19 47.40
N ALA A 146 22.98 -2.88 47.46
CA ALA A 146 24.23 -2.20 47.16
C ALA A 146 25.41 -2.61 48.08
N CYS A 147 26.61 -2.52 47.51
CA CYS A 147 27.88 -2.28 48.19
C CYS A 147 28.49 -1.01 47.60
#